data_AF-A0A9E4DV85-F1
#
_entry.id   AF-A0A9E4DV85-F1
#
_cell.length_a   1.000
_cell.length_b   1.000
_cell.length_c   1.000
_cell.angle_alpha   90.00
_cell.angle_beta   90.00
_cell.angle_gamma   90.00
#
_symmetry.space_group_name_H-M   'P 1'
#
loop_
_entity.id
_entity.type
_entity.pdbx_description
1 polymer ?
#
loop_
_entity_poly.entity_id
_entity_poly.type
_entity_poly.pdbx_seq_one_letter_code
_entity_poly.pdbx_strand_id
1 'polypeptide(L)'
;MQISDPRFRVAAARRILYRGGCDSLVAGHVSARAEGGDSFWMSPFEYFDETTPERIVRLGLDLEPLEGSWEASPAAQFHAALYAARPDVGSVIHTHSHWLSVFVTRRERIGMYNAGSVLFYADQVLHEDDGSGPAVEGETLARKLGDKHVILIKNHGAIVVAETLEVATIKALMLEQAARYHLEAERWGGSEFPEAEVLRGRKAYEKHFLPQMWQANLRRLRRSDPDLFESLDD
;
A
#
# COMPACT_ATOMS: atom_id res chain seq x y z
N MET A 1 -23.88 -5.80 3.90
CA MET A 1 -22.71 -4.89 4.06
C MET A 1 -22.77 -3.77 3.02
N GLN A 2 -22.20 -2.59 3.24
CA GLN A 2 -22.14 -1.53 2.22
C GLN A 2 -20.74 -1.41 1.62
N ILE A 3 -20.60 -0.85 0.41
CA ILE A 3 -19.28 -0.59 -0.22
C ILE A 3 -18.38 0.31 0.67
N SER A 4 -18.98 1.12 1.52
CA SER A 4 -18.27 1.96 2.49
C SER A 4 -17.74 1.21 3.70
N ASP A 5 -18.16 -0.05 3.93
CA ASP A 5 -17.70 -0.86 5.05
C ASP A 5 -16.16 -1.03 4.96
N PRO A 6 -15.42 -0.73 6.03
CA PRO A 6 -13.96 -0.78 6.01
C PRO A 6 -13.44 -2.19 5.72
N ARG A 7 -14.15 -3.25 6.14
CA ARG A 7 -13.76 -4.63 5.87
C ARG A 7 -13.86 -4.95 4.38
N PHE A 8 -14.97 -4.57 3.75
CA PHE A 8 -15.11 -4.67 2.30
C PHE A 8 -13.99 -3.92 1.57
N ARG A 9 -13.72 -2.68 1.99
CA ARG A 9 -12.70 -1.84 1.34
C ARG A 9 -11.29 -2.43 1.48
N VAL A 10 -10.93 -2.97 2.64
CA VAL A 10 -9.63 -3.64 2.86
C VAL A 10 -9.53 -4.92 2.01
N ALA A 11 -10.58 -5.75 1.98
CA ALA A 11 -10.61 -6.94 1.13
C ALA A 11 -10.49 -6.58 -0.36
N ALA A 12 -11.24 -5.58 -0.82
CA ALA A 12 -11.16 -5.05 -2.18
C ALA A 12 -9.76 -4.54 -2.51
N ALA A 13 -9.10 -3.80 -1.61
CA ALA A 13 -7.74 -3.34 -1.81
C ALA A 13 -6.76 -4.49 -2.05
N ARG A 14 -6.86 -5.60 -1.30
CA ARG A 14 -6.03 -6.80 -1.56
C ARG A 14 -6.29 -7.42 -2.92
N ARG A 15 -7.56 -7.60 -3.31
CA ARG A 15 -7.91 -8.10 -4.65
C ARG A 15 -7.37 -7.18 -5.76
N ILE A 16 -7.43 -5.87 -5.57
CA ILE A 16 -6.87 -4.88 -6.50
C ILE A 16 -5.34 -5.05 -6.62
N LEU A 17 -4.64 -5.17 -5.49
CA LEU A 17 -3.19 -5.33 -5.44
C LEU A 17 -2.73 -6.65 -6.09
N TYR A 18 -3.42 -7.76 -5.83
CA TYR A 18 -3.17 -9.04 -6.49
C TYR A 18 -3.28 -8.92 -8.01
N ARG A 19 -4.37 -8.33 -8.51
CA ARG A 19 -4.56 -8.13 -9.96
C ARG A 19 -3.53 -7.20 -10.58
N GLY A 20 -2.87 -6.38 -9.77
CA GLY A 20 -1.75 -5.54 -10.13
C GLY A 20 -0.38 -6.22 -10.04
N GLY A 21 -0.31 -7.48 -9.63
CA GLY A 21 0.93 -8.23 -9.44
C GLY A 21 1.74 -7.77 -8.22
N CYS A 22 1.07 -7.21 -7.20
CA CYS A 22 1.72 -6.73 -5.98
C CYS A 22 1.76 -7.75 -4.84
N ASP A 23 1.16 -8.93 -5.02
CA ASP A 23 1.16 -10.01 -4.05
C ASP A 23 2.50 -10.76 -4.01
N SER A 24 2.71 -11.49 -2.93
CA SER A 24 3.89 -12.36 -2.75
C SER A 24 3.50 -13.55 -1.87
N LEU A 25 2.78 -14.49 -2.47
CA LEU A 25 2.14 -15.58 -1.74
C LEU A 25 1.25 -15.00 -0.61
N VAL A 26 1.51 -15.37 0.64
CA VAL A 26 0.80 -14.87 1.83
C VAL A 26 1.39 -13.58 2.42
N ALA A 27 2.54 -13.13 1.92
CA ALA A 27 3.24 -11.96 2.44
C ALA A 27 2.64 -10.65 1.90
N GLY A 28 2.75 -9.60 2.71
CA GLY A 28 2.19 -8.29 2.42
C GLY A 28 0.85 -8.06 3.12
N HIS A 29 0.60 -6.82 3.50
CA HIS A 29 -0.45 -6.49 4.46
C HIS A 29 -1.14 -5.20 4.06
N VAL A 30 -2.46 -5.16 4.28
CA VAL A 30 -3.27 -3.97 4.05
C VAL A 30 -3.99 -3.64 5.34
N SER A 31 -3.96 -2.37 5.72
CA SER A 31 -4.74 -1.86 6.84
C SER A 31 -5.39 -0.53 6.53
N ALA A 32 -6.49 -0.25 7.22
CA ALA A 32 -7.17 1.04 7.18
C ALA A 32 -7.48 1.50 8.60
N ARG A 33 -7.18 2.76 8.92
CA ARG A 33 -7.53 3.36 10.22
C ARG A 33 -9.06 3.30 10.41
N ALA A 34 -9.49 2.90 11.59
CA ALA A 34 -10.91 2.92 11.96
C ALA A 34 -11.35 4.35 12.31
N GLU A 35 -12.67 4.59 12.24
CA GLU A 35 -13.25 5.83 12.74
C GLU A 35 -12.90 6.03 14.23
N GLY A 36 -12.64 7.27 14.64
CA GLY A 36 -12.14 7.60 15.99
C GLY A 36 -10.61 7.57 16.10
N GLY A 37 -9.93 6.78 15.26
CA GLY A 37 -8.47 6.82 15.10
C GLY A 37 -7.65 6.07 16.17
N ASP A 38 -8.31 5.41 17.12
CA ASP A 38 -7.72 4.59 18.20
C ASP A 38 -7.51 3.11 17.83
N SER A 39 -7.91 2.73 16.63
CA SER A 39 -7.91 1.35 16.14
C SER A 39 -7.80 1.32 14.61
N PHE A 40 -7.54 0.13 14.05
CA PHE A 40 -7.43 -0.07 12.62
C PHE A 40 -7.93 -1.46 12.21
N TRP A 41 -8.42 -1.54 10.97
CA TRP A 41 -8.79 -2.77 10.30
C TRP A 41 -7.58 -3.33 9.58
N MET A 42 -7.34 -4.64 9.69
CA MET A 42 -6.18 -5.31 9.11
C MET A 42 -6.57 -6.60 8.41
N SER A 43 -5.90 -6.85 7.30
CA SER A 43 -5.99 -8.11 6.58
C SER A 43 -5.33 -9.29 7.32
N PRO A 44 -5.84 -10.51 7.18
CA PRO A 44 -5.23 -11.73 7.71
C PRO A 44 -3.96 -12.14 6.93
N PHE A 45 -3.19 -13.08 7.48
CA PHE A 45 -1.98 -13.64 6.86
C PHE A 45 -2.31 -14.79 5.89
N GLU A 46 -2.71 -14.43 4.68
CA GLU A 46 -3.21 -15.35 3.64
C GLU A 46 -2.94 -14.77 2.24
N TYR A 47 -3.32 -15.46 1.16
CA TYR A 47 -3.18 -14.91 -0.20
C TYR A 47 -4.07 -13.68 -0.43
N PHE A 48 -3.64 -12.76 -1.29
CA PHE A 48 -4.38 -11.51 -1.51
C PHE A 48 -5.71 -11.74 -2.24
N ASP A 49 -5.77 -12.73 -3.12
CA ASP A 49 -6.93 -13.07 -3.97
C ASP A 49 -7.97 -13.95 -3.30
N GLU A 50 -7.77 -14.38 -2.05
CA GLU A 50 -8.78 -15.12 -1.29
C GLU A 50 -9.43 -14.29 -0.17
N THR A 51 -8.91 -13.09 0.12
CA THR A 51 -9.42 -12.27 1.22
C THR A 51 -10.86 -11.85 1.00
N THR A 52 -11.71 -12.12 2.00
CA THR A 52 -13.11 -11.69 2.07
C THR A 52 -13.31 -10.73 3.24
N PRO A 53 -14.39 -9.93 3.25
CA PRO A 53 -14.66 -8.95 4.31
C PRO A 53 -14.75 -9.59 5.72
N GLU A 54 -15.26 -10.81 5.82
CA GLU A 54 -15.47 -11.52 7.09
C GLU A 54 -14.16 -11.95 7.76
N ARG A 55 -13.06 -11.96 7.00
CA ARG A 55 -11.71 -12.30 7.50
C ARG A 55 -10.93 -11.08 8.00
N ILE A 56 -11.44 -9.87 7.77
CA ILE A 56 -10.79 -8.64 8.23
C ILE A 56 -11.05 -8.45 9.73
N VAL A 57 -9.98 -8.12 10.46
CA VAL A 57 -10.02 -7.94 11.92
C VAL A 57 -9.75 -6.51 12.32
N ARG A 58 -10.26 -6.10 13.47
CA ARG A 58 -10.01 -4.78 14.06
C ARG A 58 -9.10 -4.93 15.27
N LEU A 59 -8.03 -4.15 15.29
CA LEU A 59 -7.06 -4.10 16.38
C LEU A 59 -7.01 -2.68 16.97
N GLY A 60 -6.79 -2.58 18.28
CA GLY A 60 -6.34 -1.35 18.91
C GLY A 60 -4.91 -0.99 18.51
N LEU A 61 -4.48 0.25 18.77
CA LEU A 61 -3.07 0.64 18.59
C LEU A 61 -2.11 -0.06 19.56
N ASP A 62 -2.65 -0.66 20.62
CA ASP A 62 -1.96 -1.57 21.54
C ASP A 62 -1.92 -3.02 21.04
N LEU A 63 -2.45 -3.29 19.84
CA LEU A 63 -2.56 -4.60 19.19
C LEU A 63 -3.60 -5.54 19.81
N GLU A 64 -4.41 -5.07 20.76
CA GLU A 64 -5.50 -5.88 21.32
C GLU A 64 -6.60 -6.08 20.28
N PRO A 65 -7.10 -7.33 20.09
CA PRO A 65 -8.20 -7.61 19.18
C PRO A 65 -9.51 -7.04 19.71
N LEU A 66 -10.13 -6.18 18.91
CA LEU A 66 -11.41 -5.51 19.22
C LEU A 66 -12.59 -6.14 18.48
N GLU A 67 -12.38 -6.60 17.24
CA GLU A 67 -13.42 -7.24 16.42
C GLU A 67 -12.82 -8.26 15.44
N GLY A 68 -13.58 -9.31 15.13
CA GLY A 68 -13.18 -10.40 14.26
C GLY A 68 -12.55 -11.56 15.03
N SER A 69 -12.57 -12.75 14.42
CA SER A 69 -12.08 -13.99 15.04
C SER A 69 -10.87 -14.60 14.33
N TRP A 70 -10.35 -13.91 13.31
CA TRP A 70 -9.21 -14.36 12.51
C TRP A 70 -7.90 -13.85 13.10
N GLU A 71 -6.79 -14.49 12.74
CA GLU A 71 -5.48 -14.00 13.14
C GLU A 71 -5.06 -12.83 12.25
N ALA A 72 -4.72 -11.71 12.88
CA ALA A 72 -4.10 -10.58 12.19
C ALA A 72 -2.72 -10.97 11.65
N SER A 73 -2.23 -10.25 10.65
CA SER A 73 -0.86 -10.46 10.22
C SER A 73 0.15 -10.15 11.35
N PRO A 74 1.25 -10.93 11.48
CA PRO A 74 2.32 -10.68 12.44
C PRO A 74 2.97 -9.29 12.34
N ALA A 75 2.77 -8.60 11.23
CA ALA A 75 3.29 -7.26 10.97
C ALA A 75 2.48 -6.11 11.61
N ALA A 76 1.39 -6.41 12.34
CA ALA A 76 0.50 -5.41 12.92
C ALA A 76 1.23 -4.33 13.74
N GLN A 77 2.35 -4.69 14.39
CA GLN A 77 3.14 -3.80 15.23
C GLN A 77 3.60 -2.52 14.53
N PHE A 78 4.15 -2.60 13.31
CA PHE A 78 4.61 -1.39 12.63
C PHE A 78 3.46 -0.57 12.06
N HIS A 79 2.34 -1.21 11.70
CA HIS A 79 1.13 -0.50 11.28
C HIS A 79 0.61 0.37 12.44
N ALA A 80 0.49 -0.21 13.64
CA ALA A 80 0.08 0.51 14.84
C ALA A 80 1.03 1.68 15.16
N ALA A 81 2.34 1.47 15.09
CA ALA A 81 3.32 2.53 15.33
C ALA A 81 3.23 3.67 14.29
N LEU A 82 3.04 3.35 13.01
CA LEU A 82 2.83 4.36 11.97
C LEU A 82 1.55 5.14 12.22
N TYR A 83 0.45 4.48 12.58
CA TYR A 83 -0.79 5.16 12.92
C TYR A 83 -0.67 6.04 14.17
N ALA A 84 0.07 5.61 15.19
CA ALA A 84 0.32 6.41 16.39
C ALA A 84 1.16 7.65 16.09
N ALA A 85 2.18 7.52 15.24
CA ALA A 85 3.10 8.61 14.90
C ALA A 85 2.55 9.58 13.84
N ARG A 86 1.65 9.12 12.95
CA ARG A 86 1.08 9.89 11.83
C ARG A 86 -0.46 9.89 11.87
N PRO A 87 -1.09 10.79 12.64
CA PRO A 87 -2.55 10.89 12.72
C PRO A 87 -3.24 11.18 11.38
N ASP A 88 -2.52 11.78 10.42
CA ASP A 88 -2.99 12.06 9.06
C ASP A 88 -3.07 10.81 8.17
N VAL A 89 -2.35 9.74 8.51
CA VAL A 89 -2.36 8.48 7.76
C VAL A 89 -3.64 7.71 8.06
N GLY A 90 -4.44 7.46 7.03
CA GLY A 90 -5.65 6.64 7.08
C GLY A 90 -5.45 5.21 6.56
N SER A 91 -4.32 4.91 5.92
CA SER A 91 -3.99 3.55 5.50
C SER A 91 -2.48 3.31 5.42
N VAL A 92 -2.07 2.10 5.80
CA VAL A 92 -0.72 1.56 5.65
C VAL A 92 -0.80 0.26 4.86
N ILE A 93 0.00 0.18 3.79
CA ILE A 93 0.11 -0.98 2.90
C ILE A 93 1.57 -1.39 2.78
N HIS A 94 1.84 -2.68 2.93
CA HIS A 94 3.15 -3.27 2.72
C HIS A 94 3.09 -4.35 1.65
N THR A 95 3.98 -4.28 0.66
CA THR A 95 4.05 -5.26 -0.43
C THR A 95 5.47 -5.69 -0.72
N HIS A 96 5.62 -6.94 -1.19
CA HIS A 96 6.87 -7.48 -1.73
C HIS A 96 6.74 -7.64 -3.26
N SER A 97 6.09 -6.69 -3.92
CA SER A 97 5.78 -6.71 -5.35
C SER A 97 7.03 -6.99 -6.18
N HIS A 98 6.92 -7.78 -7.25
CA HIS A 98 8.08 -8.35 -7.94
C HIS A 98 9.11 -7.30 -8.41
N TRP A 99 8.68 -6.31 -9.21
CA TRP A 99 9.58 -5.32 -9.78
C TRP A 99 10.13 -4.37 -8.72
N LEU A 100 9.31 -4.03 -7.73
CA LEU A 100 9.72 -3.25 -6.57
C LEU A 100 10.80 -3.97 -5.76
N SER A 101 10.59 -5.25 -5.46
CA SER A 101 11.54 -6.10 -4.73
C SER A 101 12.87 -6.24 -5.48
N VAL A 102 12.84 -6.35 -6.80
CA VAL A 102 14.05 -6.28 -7.64
C VAL A 102 14.72 -4.91 -7.52
N PHE A 103 13.96 -3.83 -7.68
CA PHE A 103 14.47 -2.46 -7.67
C PHE A 103 15.18 -2.11 -6.36
N VAL A 104 14.58 -2.42 -5.21
CA VAL A 104 15.12 -2.04 -3.89
C VAL A 104 16.44 -2.74 -3.55
N THR A 105 16.87 -3.76 -4.29
CA THR A 105 18.23 -4.33 -4.18
C THR A 105 19.33 -3.34 -4.57
N ARG A 106 19.00 -2.33 -5.39
CA ARG A 106 19.92 -1.29 -5.88
C ARG A 106 20.24 -0.20 -4.86
N ARG A 107 19.47 -0.09 -3.78
CA ARG A 107 19.68 0.92 -2.73
C ARG A 107 19.41 2.36 -3.18
N GLU A 108 18.48 2.50 -4.13
CA GLU A 108 18.15 3.77 -4.78
C GLU A 108 16.66 4.10 -4.61
N ARG A 109 16.29 5.36 -4.84
CA ARG A 109 14.89 5.79 -4.90
C ARG A 109 14.38 5.66 -6.33
N ILE A 110 13.09 5.38 -6.50
CA ILE A 110 12.47 5.28 -7.82
C ILE A 110 12.51 6.65 -8.49
N GLY A 111 13.06 6.68 -9.70
CA GLY A 111 13.20 7.82 -10.58
C GLY A 111 11.95 8.07 -11.42
N MET A 112 11.87 9.26 -11.99
CA MET A 112 10.69 9.76 -12.70
C MET A 112 10.71 9.35 -14.18
N TYR A 113 10.56 8.05 -14.45
CA TYR A 113 10.66 7.48 -15.81
C TYR A 113 9.30 7.22 -16.48
N ASN A 114 8.19 7.31 -15.75
CA ASN A 114 6.83 7.10 -16.28
C ASN A 114 5.85 8.15 -15.73
N ALA A 115 4.79 8.49 -16.47
CA ALA A 115 3.80 9.48 -16.05
C ALA A 115 3.27 9.25 -14.62
N GLY A 116 3.12 8.00 -14.18
CA GLY A 116 2.68 7.66 -12.83
C GLY A 116 3.75 7.81 -11.75
N SER A 117 5.03 7.70 -12.10
CA SER A 117 6.13 7.80 -11.12
C SER A 117 6.21 9.17 -10.44
N VAL A 118 5.64 10.22 -11.05
CA VAL A 118 5.60 11.59 -10.52
C VAL A 118 4.96 11.71 -9.12
N LEU A 119 4.12 10.73 -8.73
CA LEU A 119 3.56 10.65 -7.39
C LEU A 119 4.62 10.45 -6.29
N PHE A 120 5.79 9.92 -6.65
CA PHE A 120 6.85 9.56 -5.71
C PHE A 120 8.02 10.56 -5.70
N TYR A 121 7.91 11.65 -6.48
CA TYR A 121 8.93 12.69 -6.50
C TYR A 121 9.10 13.34 -5.13
N ALA A 122 10.32 13.29 -4.59
CA ALA A 122 10.69 13.76 -3.25
C ALA A 122 9.89 13.14 -2.08
N ASP A 123 9.18 12.03 -2.31
CA ASP A 123 8.20 11.42 -1.38
C ASP A 123 8.61 10.00 -0.93
N GLN A 124 9.91 9.70 -1.02
CA GLN A 124 10.48 8.39 -0.73
C GLN A 124 11.64 8.48 0.26
N VAL A 125 11.69 7.53 1.20
CA VAL A 125 12.86 7.26 2.05
C VAL A 125 13.37 5.84 1.84
N LEU A 126 14.67 5.64 2.02
CA LEU A 126 15.29 4.31 2.00
C LEU A 126 15.36 3.75 3.41
N HIS A 127 15.07 2.48 3.61
CA HIS A 127 15.29 1.73 4.84
C HIS A 127 16.28 0.59 4.57
N GLU A 128 17.34 0.57 5.38
CA GLU A 128 18.53 -0.26 5.13
C GLU A 128 18.42 -1.68 5.68
N ASP A 129 17.69 -1.81 6.77
CA ASP A 129 17.44 -3.07 7.45
C ASP A 129 16.30 -3.77 6.71
N ASP A 130 16.51 -5.04 6.35
CA ASP A 130 15.52 -5.85 5.66
C ASP A 130 14.54 -6.52 6.63
N GLY A 131 14.72 -6.35 7.94
CA GLY A 131 13.87 -6.92 8.97
C GLY A 131 14.18 -8.39 9.29
N SER A 132 15.32 -8.92 8.82
CA SER A 132 15.83 -10.25 9.22
C SER A 132 16.42 -10.27 10.65
N GLY A 133 16.63 -9.09 11.25
CA GLY A 133 17.02 -8.90 12.65
C GLY A 133 15.83 -8.85 13.63
N PRO A 134 16.05 -8.44 14.90
CA PRO A 134 14.95 -8.13 15.82
C PRO A 134 13.97 -7.19 15.13
N ALA A 135 12.66 -7.43 15.28
CA ALA A 135 11.61 -6.68 14.58
C ALA A 135 11.95 -5.18 14.56
N VAL A 136 12.14 -4.62 13.35
CA VAL A 136 12.40 -3.19 13.20
C VAL A 136 11.28 -2.46 13.93
N GLU A 137 11.64 -1.73 14.98
CA GLU A 137 10.67 -1.04 15.81
C GLU A 137 9.89 -0.07 14.92
N GLY A 138 8.56 -0.21 14.89
CA GLY A 138 7.70 0.61 14.04
C GLY A 138 7.89 2.12 14.25
N GLU A 139 8.34 2.54 15.44
CA GLU A 139 8.73 3.92 15.74
C GLU A 139 9.92 4.41 14.90
N THR A 140 10.89 3.53 14.64
CA THR A 140 12.03 3.84 13.77
C THR A 140 11.58 4.04 12.33
N LEU A 141 10.67 3.18 11.83
CA LEU A 141 10.07 3.35 10.51
C LEU A 141 9.29 4.66 10.42
N ALA A 142 8.48 4.97 11.42
CA ALA A 142 7.71 6.21 11.47
C ALA A 142 8.61 7.46 11.48
N ARG A 143 9.65 7.47 12.32
CA ARG A 143 10.63 8.58 12.38
C ARG A 143 11.36 8.74 11.05
N LYS A 144 11.73 7.63 10.41
CA LYS A 144 12.42 7.65 9.12
C LYS A 144 11.53 8.13 7.98
N LEU A 145 10.25 7.76 8.00
CA LEU A 145 9.25 8.20 7.04
C LEU A 145 9.06 9.72 7.09
N GLY A 146 9.04 10.31 8.29
CA GLY A 146 8.86 11.74 8.47
C GLY A 146 7.54 12.21 7.88
N ASP A 147 7.58 13.15 6.94
CA ASP A 147 6.43 13.71 6.21
C ASP A 147 6.12 12.98 4.89
N LYS A 148 6.90 11.95 4.55
CA LYS A 148 6.77 11.23 3.27
C LYS A 148 5.73 10.13 3.33
N HIS A 149 5.50 9.50 2.17
CA HIS A 149 4.51 8.43 2.01
C HIS A 149 5.09 7.07 1.68
N VAL A 150 6.36 6.98 1.27
CA VAL A 150 6.95 5.70 0.83
C VAL A 150 8.25 5.41 1.57
N ILE A 151 8.33 4.22 2.17
CA ILE A 151 9.57 3.60 2.63
C ILE A 151 9.93 2.48 1.67
N LEU A 152 11.08 2.60 1.00
CA LEU A 152 11.67 1.51 0.21
C LEU A 152 12.61 0.71 1.12
N ILE A 153 12.30 -0.57 1.32
CA ILE A 153 13.04 -1.46 2.22
C ILE A 153 13.99 -2.31 1.39
N LYS A 154 15.29 -2.19 1.64
CA LYS A 154 16.32 -2.92 0.90
C LYS A 154 16.08 -4.42 0.97
N ASN A 155 16.29 -5.10 -0.17
CA ASN A 155 16.18 -6.55 -0.29
C ASN A 155 14.81 -7.15 0.10
N HIS A 156 13.77 -6.32 0.24
CA HIS A 156 12.50 -6.73 0.83
C HIS A 156 11.29 -6.26 0.02
N GLY A 157 11.01 -4.95 -0.04
CA GLY A 157 9.77 -4.43 -0.61
C GLY A 157 9.56 -2.97 -0.25
N ALA A 158 8.31 -2.55 -0.05
CA ALA A 158 8.02 -1.19 0.41
C ALA A 158 6.85 -1.11 1.38
N ILE A 159 6.82 -0.02 2.14
CA ILE A 159 5.66 0.45 2.90
C ILE A 159 5.16 1.73 2.22
N VAL A 160 3.87 1.76 1.94
CA VAL A 160 3.15 2.92 1.40
C VAL A 160 2.09 3.34 2.39
N VAL A 161 2.09 4.63 2.74
CA VAL A 161 1.04 5.23 3.57
C VAL A 161 0.30 6.30 2.78
N ALA A 162 -0.96 6.55 3.14
CA ALA A 162 -1.73 7.68 2.64
C ALA A 162 -2.88 8.03 3.58
N GLU A 163 -3.53 9.15 3.30
CA GLU A 163 -4.69 9.68 4.02
C GLU A 163 -5.91 8.78 3.88
N THR A 164 -6.00 7.99 2.80
CA THR A 164 -7.08 7.01 2.58
C THR A 164 -6.56 5.70 2.03
N LEU A 165 -7.30 4.62 2.28
CA LEU A 165 -7.02 3.29 1.74
C LEU A 165 -6.97 3.30 0.21
N GLU A 166 -7.86 4.04 -0.43
CA GLU A 166 -7.92 4.12 -1.89
C GLU A 166 -6.64 4.73 -2.45
N VAL A 167 -6.18 5.84 -1.86
CA VAL A 167 -4.94 6.51 -2.28
C VAL A 167 -3.74 5.60 -2.02
N ALA A 168 -3.63 4.98 -0.85
CA ALA A 168 -2.55 4.06 -0.54
C ALA A 168 -2.52 2.87 -1.52
N THR A 169 -3.69 2.30 -1.84
CA THR A 169 -3.82 1.16 -2.76
C THR A 169 -3.33 1.52 -4.16
N ILE A 170 -3.79 2.65 -4.70
CA ILE A 170 -3.38 3.09 -6.03
C ILE A 170 -1.90 3.50 -6.05
N LYS A 171 -1.40 4.17 -4.99
CA LYS A 171 0.03 4.47 -4.86
C LYS A 171 0.88 3.18 -4.84
N ALA A 172 0.46 2.13 -4.12
CA ALA A 172 1.19 0.86 -4.11
C ALA A 172 1.23 0.19 -5.50
N LEU A 173 0.10 0.15 -6.23
CA LEU A 173 0.06 -0.32 -7.62
C LEU A 173 1.00 0.47 -8.54
N MET A 174 0.98 1.80 -8.39
CA MET A 174 1.78 2.69 -9.21
C MET A 174 3.27 2.61 -8.86
N LEU A 175 3.61 2.31 -7.60
CA LEU A 175 4.99 2.13 -7.16
C LEU A 175 5.60 0.89 -7.80
N GLU A 176 4.87 -0.23 -7.85
CA GLU A 176 5.27 -1.44 -8.57
C GLU A 176 5.48 -1.17 -10.06
N GLN A 177 4.54 -0.47 -10.69
CA GLN A 177 4.65 -0.08 -12.10
C GLN A 177 5.84 0.87 -12.34
N ALA A 178 6.07 1.83 -11.44
CA ALA A 178 7.17 2.78 -11.55
C ALA A 178 8.53 2.09 -11.39
N ALA A 179 8.66 1.12 -10.47
CA ALA A 179 9.86 0.30 -10.33
C ALA A 179 10.19 -0.47 -11.61
N ARG A 180 9.18 -1.08 -12.25
CA ARG A 180 9.34 -1.75 -13.54
C ARG A 180 9.83 -0.78 -14.62
N TYR A 181 9.15 0.36 -14.78
CA TYR A 181 9.52 1.36 -15.78
C TYR A 181 10.92 1.93 -15.54
N HIS A 182 11.33 2.13 -14.29
CA HIS A 182 12.69 2.59 -13.96
C HIS A 182 13.72 1.58 -14.49
N LEU A 183 13.60 0.31 -14.10
CA LEU A 183 14.55 -0.73 -14.48
C LEU A 183 14.61 -0.91 -16.00
N GLU A 184 13.46 -0.94 -16.67
CA GLU A 184 13.39 -1.05 -18.13
C GLU A 184 13.95 0.22 -18.81
N ALA A 185 13.60 1.42 -18.36
CA ALA A 185 14.06 2.66 -18.97
C ALA A 185 15.58 2.80 -18.90
N GLU A 186 16.19 2.56 -17.73
CA GLU A 186 17.64 2.62 -17.59
C GLU A 186 18.35 1.59 -18.48
N ARG A 187 17.81 0.37 -18.57
CA ARG A 187 18.34 -0.68 -19.47
C ARG A 187 18.41 -0.21 -20.93
N TRP A 188 17.45 0.62 -21.36
CA TRP A 188 17.37 1.15 -22.73
C TRP A 188 17.95 2.56 -22.88
N GLY A 189 18.59 3.13 -21.85
CA GLY A 189 19.16 4.47 -21.89
C GLY A 189 18.14 5.61 -21.87
N GLY A 190 16.97 5.38 -21.26
CA GLY A 190 15.93 6.39 -21.04
C GLY A 190 16.37 7.49 -20.07
N SER A 191 15.62 8.59 -20.04
CA SER A 191 15.86 9.74 -19.16
C SER A 191 14.60 10.09 -18.35
N GLU A 192 14.81 10.70 -17.19
CA GLU A 192 13.71 11.15 -16.33
C GLU A 192 13.00 12.39 -16.89
N PHE A 193 11.75 12.60 -16.47
CA PHE A 193 11.05 13.85 -16.72
C PHE A 193 11.79 15.06 -16.12
N PRO A 194 11.82 16.21 -16.81
CA PRO A 194 12.20 17.47 -16.20
C PRO A 194 11.32 17.78 -14.97
N GLU A 195 11.90 18.36 -13.92
CA GLU A 195 11.18 18.64 -12.66
C GLU A 195 9.88 19.43 -12.87
N ALA A 196 9.88 20.41 -13.78
CA ALA A 196 8.68 21.19 -14.08
C ALA A 196 7.52 20.32 -14.65
N GLU A 197 7.83 19.26 -15.39
CA GLU A 197 6.84 18.29 -15.88
C GLU A 197 6.35 17.37 -14.77
N VAL A 198 7.26 16.92 -13.90
CA VAL A 198 6.93 16.10 -12.72
C VAL A 198 5.92 16.82 -11.84
N LEU A 199 6.16 18.10 -11.51
CA LEU A 199 5.28 18.90 -10.66
C LEU A 199 3.90 19.13 -11.30
N ARG A 200 3.80 19.27 -12.62
CA ARG A 200 2.51 19.37 -13.32
C ARG A 200 1.78 18.03 -13.34
N GLY A 201 2.49 16.94 -13.64
CA GLY A 201 1.95 15.59 -13.68
C GLY A 201 1.38 15.17 -12.33
N ARG A 202 2.12 15.42 -11.24
CA ARG A 202 1.68 15.10 -9.87
C ARG A 202 0.33 15.73 -9.52
N LYS A 203 0.17 17.03 -9.77
CA LYS A 203 -1.10 17.75 -9.56
C LYS A 203 -2.25 17.14 -10.36
N ALA A 204 -1.99 16.71 -11.60
CA ALA A 204 -2.99 16.07 -12.43
C ALA A 204 -3.40 14.69 -11.86
N TYR A 205 -2.42 13.87 -11.45
CA TYR A 205 -2.66 12.56 -10.86
C TYR A 205 -3.49 12.63 -9.58
N GLU A 206 -3.09 13.50 -8.65
CA GLU A 206 -3.78 13.71 -7.38
C GLU A 206 -5.23 14.16 -7.59
N LYS A 207 -5.46 15.08 -8.54
CA LYS A 207 -6.80 15.66 -8.77
C LYS A 207 -7.73 14.76 -9.59
N HIS A 208 -7.22 14.08 -10.61
CA HIS A 208 -8.05 13.45 -11.64
C HIS A 208 -7.91 11.93 -11.70
N PHE A 209 -6.71 11.39 -11.50
CA PHE A 209 -6.45 9.98 -11.78
C PHE A 209 -6.72 9.10 -10.56
N LEU A 210 -6.19 9.45 -9.38
CA LEU A 210 -6.32 8.61 -8.17
C LEU A 210 -7.79 8.26 -7.84
N PRO A 211 -8.75 9.20 -7.81
CA PRO A 211 -10.15 8.86 -7.51
C PRO A 211 -10.76 7.93 -8.56
N GLN A 212 -10.46 8.16 -9.84
CA GLN A 212 -11.01 7.37 -10.94
C GLN A 212 -10.40 5.97 -11.01
N MET A 213 -9.12 5.81 -10.68
CA MET A 213 -8.40 4.52 -10.71
C MET A 213 -8.98 3.54 -9.69
N TRP A 214 -9.30 3.99 -8.48
CA TRP A 214 -9.98 3.16 -7.49
C TRP A 214 -11.33 2.66 -8.01
N GLN A 215 -12.19 3.59 -8.45
CA GLN A 215 -13.52 3.26 -8.95
C GLN A 215 -13.48 2.34 -10.18
N ALA A 216 -12.50 2.54 -11.07
CA ALA A 216 -12.30 1.68 -12.23
C ALA A 216 -11.90 0.26 -11.81
N ASN A 217 -11.03 0.11 -10.81
CA ASN A 217 -10.66 -1.20 -10.29
C ASN A 217 -11.82 -1.90 -9.57
N LEU A 218 -12.64 -1.20 -8.77
CA LEU A 218 -13.86 -1.78 -8.21
C LEU A 218 -14.81 -2.32 -9.29
N ARG A 219 -15.00 -1.57 -10.39
CA ARG A 219 -15.80 -2.07 -11.52
C ARG A 219 -15.18 -3.30 -12.19
N ARG A 220 -13.85 -3.46 -12.17
CA ARG A 220 -13.19 -4.67 -12.68
C ARG A 220 -13.44 -5.84 -11.73
N LEU A 221 -13.25 -5.65 -10.43
CA LEU A 221 -13.49 -6.66 -9.41
C LEU A 221 -14.93 -7.18 -9.45
N ARG A 222 -15.94 -6.32 -9.62
CA ARG A 222 -17.34 -6.75 -9.78
C ARG A 222 -17.56 -7.82 -10.85
N ARG A 223 -16.69 -7.87 -11.87
CA ARG A 223 -16.77 -8.88 -12.94
C ARG A 223 -15.87 -10.08 -12.69
N SER A 224 -14.75 -9.90 -12.01
CA SER A 224 -13.71 -10.93 -11.89
C SER A 224 -13.71 -11.67 -10.56
N ASP A 225 -14.24 -11.04 -9.51
CA ASP A 225 -14.21 -11.49 -8.12
C ASP A 225 -15.63 -11.32 -7.55
N PRO A 226 -16.65 -12.01 -8.10
CA PRO A 226 -18.03 -11.83 -7.67
C PRO A 226 -18.25 -12.21 -6.19
N ASP A 227 -17.46 -13.17 -5.69
CA ASP A 227 -17.43 -13.63 -4.30
C ASP A 227 -17.20 -12.48 -3.30
N LEU A 228 -16.36 -11.51 -3.67
CA LEU A 228 -16.09 -10.33 -2.83
C LEU A 228 -17.34 -9.47 -2.59
N PHE A 229 -18.32 -9.52 -3.49
CA PHE A 229 -19.52 -8.67 -3.45
C PHE A 229 -20.75 -9.41 -2.88
N GLU A 230 -20.66 -10.71 -2.61
CA GLU A 230 -21.80 -11.51 -2.14
C GLU A 230 -22.35 -11.06 -0.78
N SER A 231 -21.50 -10.50 0.09
CA SER A 231 -21.92 -10.01 1.42
C SER A 231 -22.41 -8.56 1.42
N LEU A 232 -22.42 -7.89 0.26
CA LEU A 232 -23.00 -6.55 0.14
C LEU A 232 -24.53 -6.62 0.10
N ASP A 233 -25.19 -5.68 0.78
CA ASP A 233 -26.64 -5.49 0.63
C ASP A 233 -26.89 -4.76 -0.69
N ASP A 234 -28.01 -5.06 -1.36
CA ASP A 234 -28.44 -4.40 -2.60
C ASP A 234 -28.65 -2.88 -2.45
#